data_AF-A0A1H1G9I3-F1
#
_entry.id   AF-A0A1H1G9I3-F1
#
_cell.length_a   1.000
_cell.length_b   1.000
_cell.length_c   1.000
_cell.angle_alpha   90.00
_cell.angle_beta   90.00
_cell.angle_gamma   90.00
#
_symmetry.space_group_name_H-M   'P 1'
#
loop_
_entity.id
_entity.type
_entity.pdbx_description
1 polymer ?
#
loop_
_entity_poly.entity_id
_entity_poly.type
_entity_poly.pdbx_seq_one_letter_code
_entity_poly.pdbx_strand_id
1 'polypeptide(L)'
;MLSAQIIPFPALLKTKPLRVVRAAAEIGKEALVISSETHSDVCFARDDLREMIKLFPDNHAAIANRVYALRETFDNAQTAFTKLLQQMGRT
;
A
#
# COMPACT_ATOMS: atom_id res chain seq x y z
N MET A 1 -48.27 30.33 6.67
CA MET A 1 -46.81 30.48 6.89
C MET A 1 -46.25 29.12 7.26
N LEU A 2 -45.38 28.53 6.42
CA LEU A 2 -44.71 27.27 6.73
C LEU A 2 -43.52 27.57 7.64
N SER A 3 -43.59 27.12 8.89
CA SER A 3 -42.49 27.24 9.85
C SER A 3 -41.46 26.16 9.56
N ALA A 4 -40.22 26.54 9.25
CA ALA A 4 -39.14 25.60 9.03
C ALA A 4 -38.76 24.94 10.36
N GLN A 5 -38.93 23.61 10.44
CA GLN A 5 -38.38 22.83 11.55
C GLN A 5 -36.86 22.72 11.37
N ILE A 6 -36.12 23.38 12.25
CA ILE A 6 -34.67 23.22 12.36
C ILE A 6 -34.42 21.85 12.97
N ILE A 7 -33.89 20.91 12.18
CA ILE A 7 -33.42 19.61 12.69
C ILE A 7 -32.06 19.86 13.34
N PRO A 8 -31.92 19.75 14.67
CA PRO A 8 -30.61 19.88 15.30
C PRO A 8 -29.74 18.70 14.88
N PHE A 9 -28.54 18.98 14.37
CA PHE A 9 -27.53 17.94 14.19
C PHE A 9 -27.22 17.33 15.57
N PRO A 10 -27.22 15.99 15.71
CA PRO A 10 -26.80 15.37 16.95
C PRO A 10 -25.36 15.83 17.24
N ALA A 11 -25.14 16.37 18.43
CA ALA A 11 -23.81 16.72 18.92
C ALA A 11 -22.88 15.53 18.65
N LEU A 12 -21.71 15.80 18.07
CA LEU A 12 -20.69 14.81 17.74
C LEU A 12 -20.70 13.74 18.82
N LEU A 13 -21.25 12.55 18.51
CA LEU A 13 -21.04 11.37 19.33
C LEU A 13 -19.53 11.35 19.54
N LYS A 14 -19.08 11.41 20.80
CA LYS A 14 -17.68 11.24 21.16
C LYS A 14 -17.31 9.84 20.68
N THR A 15 -16.96 9.73 19.41
CA THR A 15 -16.28 8.57 18.85
C THR A 15 -15.08 8.41 19.74
N LYS A 16 -14.99 7.26 20.43
CA LYS A 16 -13.78 6.86 21.15
C LYS A 16 -12.61 7.30 20.27
N PRO A 17 -11.68 8.15 20.77
CA PRO A 17 -10.58 8.58 19.96
C PRO A 17 -9.90 7.29 19.50
N LEU A 18 -9.90 7.06 18.19
CA LEU A 18 -9.02 6.09 17.57
C LEU A 18 -7.65 6.42 18.14
N ARG A 19 -7.04 5.46 18.85
CA ARG A 19 -5.70 5.62 19.40
C ARG A 19 -4.79 5.75 18.19
N VAL A 20 -4.59 6.97 17.70
CA VAL A 20 -3.65 7.29 16.65
C VAL A 20 -2.29 7.01 17.28
N VAL A 21 -1.71 5.86 16.95
CA VAL A 21 -0.43 5.43 17.51
C VAL A 21 0.70 6.31 16.98
N ARG A 22 0.52 6.89 15.79
CA ARG A 22 1.49 7.75 15.13
C ARG A 22 0.84 8.76 14.17
N ALA A 23 1.44 9.94 14.02
CA ALA A 23 0.89 11.03 13.22
C ALA A 23 0.76 10.67 11.73
N ALA A 24 -0.36 11.03 11.11
CA ALA A 24 -0.65 10.71 9.70
C ALA A 24 0.43 11.23 8.72
N ALA A 25 1.07 12.37 9.02
CA ALA A 25 2.14 12.92 8.20
C ALA A 25 3.42 12.06 8.20
N GLU A 26 3.75 11.42 9.33
CA GLU A 26 4.91 10.51 9.41
C GLU A 26 4.63 9.22 8.64
N ILE A 27 3.43 8.68 8.80
CA ILE A 27 2.98 7.49 8.07
C ILE A 27 2.95 7.75 6.57
N GLY A 28 2.51 8.94 6.14
CA GLY A 28 2.56 9.34 4.72
C GLY A 28 3.97 9.40 4.15
N LYS A 29 4.96 9.85 4.93
CA LYS A 29 6.38 9.85 4.51
C LYS A 29 6.91 8.43 4.36
N GLU A 30 6.60 7.54 5.30
CA GLU A 30 7.04 6.13 5.21
C GLU A 30 6.36 5.39 4.05
N ALA A 31 5.06 5.62 3.85
CA ALA A 31 4.33 5.07 2.71
C ALA A 31 4.97 5.51 1.39
N LEU A 32 5.39 6.78 1.29
CA LEU A 32 6.07 7.29 0.11
C LEU A 32 7.41 6.57 -0.13
N VAL A 33 8.22 6.39 0.91
CA VAL A 33 9.50 5.66 0.83
C VAL A 33 9.26 4.23 0.33
N ILE A 34 8.38 3.47 1.00
CA ILE A 34 8.04 2.09 0.62
C ILE A 34 7.55 2.04 -0.84
N SER A 35 6.69 2.97 -1.25
CA SER A 35 6.18 3.01 -2.62
C SER A 35 7.29 3.27 -3.64
N SER A 36 8.25 4.13 -3.32
CA SER A 36 9.36 4.47 -4.21
C SER A 36 10.35 3.32 -4.36
N GLU A 37 10.70 2.65 -3.26
CA GLU A 37 11.58 1.48 -3.25
C GLU A 37 10.93 0.31 -4.01
N THR A 38 9.67 0.00 -3.68
CA THR A 38 8.88 -1.04 -4.37
C THR A 38 8.80 -0.77 -5.87
N HIS A 39 8.55 0.49 -6.27
CA HIS A 39 8.46 0.86 -7.67
C HIS A 39 9.78 0.63 -8.41
N SER A 40 10.89 1.04 -7.80
CA SER A 40 12.23 0.81 -8.34
C SER A 40 12.50 -0.68 -8.56
N ASP A 41 12.28 -1.50 -7.52
CA ASP A 41 12.51 -2.94 -7.57
C ASP A 41 11.66 -3.64 -8.64
N VAL A 42 10.38 -3.26 -8.74
CA VAL A 42 9.45 -3.78 -9.76
C VAL A 42 9.93 -3.42 -11.16
N CYS A 43 10.39 -2.18 -11.39
CA CYS A 43 10.90 -1.75 -12.69
C CYS A 43 12.13 -2.57 -13.10
N PHE A 44 13.11 -2.73 -12.20
CA PHE A 44 14.29 -3.54 -12.48
C PHE A 44 13.94 -5.01 -12.73
N ALA A 45 13.12 -5.61 -11.87
CA ALA A 45 12.73 -7.02 -12.01
C ALA A 45 11.95 -7.27 -13.32
N ARG A 46 11.09 -6.33 -13.74
CA ARG A 46 10.38 -6.39 -15.02
C ARG A 46 11.35 -6.34 -16.20
N ASP A 47 12.29 -5.41 -16.19
CA ASP A 47 13.23 -5.23 -17.29
C ASP A 47 14.19 -6.43 -17.41
N ASP A 48 14.66 -6.97 -16.29
CA ASP A 48 15.43 -8.22 -16.25
C ASP A 48 14.63 -9.41 -16.79
N LEU A 49 13.37 -9.55 -16.37
CA LEU A 49 12.50 -10.62 -16.86
C LEU A 49 12.31 -10.52 -18.38
N ARG A 50 12.12 -9.29 -18.89
CA ARG A 50 11.99 -9.04 -20.33
C ARG A 50 13.25 -9.46 -21.08
N GLU A 51 14.44 -9.13 -20.58
CA GLU A 51 15.71 -9.54 -21.20
C GLU A 51 15.94 -11.05 -21.11
N MET A 52 15.63 -11.67 -19.96
CA MET A 52 15.72 -13.13 -19.81
C MET A 52 14.84 -13.88 -20.81
N ILE A 53 13.60 -13.43 -21.02
CA ILE A 53 12.69 -14.05 -22.00
C ILE A 53 13.26 -13.94 -23.42
N LYS A 54 13.95 -12.84 -23.75
CA LYS A 54 14.58 -12.66 -25.08
C LYS A 54 15.82 -13.53 -25.25
N LEU A 55 16.70 -13.57 -24.24
CA LEU A 55 18.00 -14.22 -24.34
C LEU A 55 17.90 -15.74 -24.13
N PHE A 56 17.02 -16.18 -23.23
CA PHE A 56 16.90 -17.57 -22.79
C PHE A 56 15.42 -17.99 -22.66
N PRO A 57 14.65 -17.98 -23.77
CA PRO A 57 13.19 -18.23 -23.74
C PRO A 57 12.83 -19.61 -23.14
N ASP A 58 13.69 -20.61 -23.32
CA ASP A 58 13.45 -21.98 -22.88
C ASP A 58 13.87 -22.23 -21.43
N ASN A 59 14.51 -21.24 -20.76
CA ASN A 59 14.90 -21.35 -19.36
C ASN A 59 13.72 -21.02 -18.44
N HIS A 60 12.66 -21.84 -18.55
CA HIS A 60 11.39 -21.64 -17.86
C HIS A 60 11.54 -21.58 -16.33
N ALA A 61 12.48 -22.35 -15.77
CA ALA A 61 12.73 -22.35 -14.33
C ALA A 61 13.26 -20.97 -13.86
N ALA A 62 14.23 -20.40 -14.57
CA ALA A 62 14.78 -19.10 -14.20
C ALA A 62 13.75 -17.97 -14.41
N ILE A 63 12.98 -18.03 -15.49
CA ILE A 63 11.88 -17.09 -15.77
C ILE A 63 10.82 -17.15 -14.65
N ALA A 64 10.38 -18.36 -14.26
CA ALA A 64 9.41 -18.56 -13.20
C ALA A 64 9.93 -18.03 -11.85
N ASN A 65 11.19 -18.31 -11.50
CA ASN A 65 11.80 -17.78 -10.28
C ASN A 65 11.80 -16.24 -10.25
N ARG A 66 12.05 -15.58 -11.39
CA ARG A 66 12.01 -14.12 -11.48
C ARG A 66 10.60 -13.57 -11.31
N VAL A 67 9.59 -14.25 -11.87
CA VAL A 67 8.17 -13.91 -11.65
C VAL A 67 7.78 -14.09 -10.18
N TYR A 68 8.23 -15.16 -9.52
CA TYR A 68 7.97 -15.37 -8.09
C TYR A 68 8.62 -14.31 -7.21
N ALA A 69 9.87 -13.93 -7.50
CA ALA A 69 10.55 -12.85 -6.79
C ALA A 69 9.79 -11.51 -6.93
N LEU A 70 9.29 -11.20 -8.13
CA LEU A 70 8.47 -10.00 -8.36
C LEU A 70 7.18 -10.01 -7.53
N ARG A 71 6.51 -11.16 -7.46
CA ARG A 71 5.32 -11.33 -6.62
C ARG A 71 5.63 -11.10 -5.14
N GLU A 72 6.73 -11.65 -4.65
CA GLU A 72 7.16 -11.48 -3.26
C GLU A 72 7.41 -10.00 -2.92
N THR A 73 8.01 -9.23 -3.84
CA THR A 73 8.16 -7.76 -3.67
C THR A 73 6.80 -7.08 -3.46
N PHE A 74 5.77 -7.45 -4.23
CA PHE A 74 4.42 -6.89 -4.05
C PHE A 74 3.78 -7.31 -2.73
N ASP A 75 3.88 -8.59 -2.36
CA ASP A 75 3.33 -9.11 -1.10
C ASP A 75 3.96 -8.41 0.12
N ASN A 76 5.27 -8.16 0.07
CA ASN A 76 6.01 -7.42 1.09
C ASN A 76 5.56 -5.96 1.18
N ALA A 77 5.43 -5.27 0.04
CA ALA A 77 4.95 -3.89 0.01
C ALA A 77 3.53 -3.77 0.56
N GLN A 78 2.62 -4.67 0.15
CA GLN A 78 1.25 -4.71 0.66
C GLN A 78 1.20 -4.94 2.18
N THR A 79 2.05 -5.83 2.69
CA THR A 79 2.17 -6.08 4.12
C THR A 79 2.67 -4.84 4.86
N ALA A 80 3.64 -4.12 4.31
CA ALA A 80 4.15 -2.87 4.88
C ALA A 80 3.07 -1.78 4.91
N PHE A 81 2.32 -1.59 3.82
CA PHE A 81 1.19 -0.64 3.80
C PHE A 81 0.09 -1.00 4.79
N THR A 82 -0.23 -2.28 4.93
CA THR A 82 -1.24 -2.74 5.90
C THR A 82 -0.82 -2.41 7.34
N LYS A 83 0.46 -2.57 7.67
CA LYS A 83 1.01 -2.18 8.98
C LYS A 83 0.92 -0.66 9.21
N LEU A 84 1.18 0.14 8.19
CA LEU A 84 1.03 1.60 8.27
C LEU A 84 -0.42 2.02 8.51
N LEU A 85 -1.39 1.36 7.85
CA LEU A 85 -2.82 1.60 8.09
C LEU A 85 -3.22 1.25 9.53
N GLN A 86 -2.75 0.12 10.04
CA GLN A 86 -2.95 -0.29 11.44
C GLN A 86 -2.45 0.78 12.43
N GLN A 87 -1.30 1.40 12.16
CA GLN A 87 -0.74 2.47 13.01
C GLN A 87 -1.57 3.76 13.02
N MET A 88 -2.38 4.00 11.97
CA MET A 88 -3.37 5.09 11.95
C MET A 88 -4.66 4.75 12.71
N GLY A 89 -4.78 3.54 13.26
CA GLY A 89 -6.05 3.04 13.80
C GLY A 89 -7.06 2.71 12.70
N ARG A 90 -6.60 2.40 11.49
CA ARG A 90 -7.47 1.95 10.39
C ARG A 90 -7.23 0.47 10.12
N THR A 91 -8.22 -0.35 10.47
CA THR A 91 -8.40 -1.75 10.03
C THR A 91 -9.86 -2.10 10.05
#